data_AF-A0A9X4QXI1-F1
#
_entry.id   AF-A0A9X4QXI1-F1
#
_cell.length_a   1.000
_cell.length_b   1.000
_cell.length_c   1.000
_cell.angle_alpha   90.00
_cell.angle_beta   90.00
_cell.angle_gamma   90.00
#
_symmetry.space_group_name_H-M   'P 1'
#
loop_
_entity.id
_entity.type
_entity.pdbx_description
1 polymer ?
#
loop_
_entity_poly.entity_id
_entity_poly.type
_entity_poly.pdbx_seq_one_letter_code
_entity_poly.pdbx_strand_id
1 'polypeptide(L)'
;MLENQADARSGHGSGHRFRERTRLFTTKVVEAAGEWYDREGTWTADTTPPHTRERYWLAGALYAAGEAEWANAIAGKGETESYGDIRFNIFNTNIAASLLIAHRDKMSAVVRDELASLVRDGFSFKPGNRQPDFQFHGYNDNMPAKATAGLILGGQLLGNREAVDYGIWNLRQFRAMLVRSGINSEFNSPTYTGLTIRAMGEIAEHAEDEEARALALGIERRLWIDLAARFHPEMGVLAGPYSRAYTVDNAAHASCISGLLWFCLGDRVHPSPMLLFDKPDDLVLHHMGDVPFNVAQFCWFAGGEYHIPDTALRLFEAKPYPFRAVASCELGAGEGTDFLARSSRIETALFPDYALGTSSAPFGSMEQNNSYFVTYKRKEIVDAYRDIGTIFTKLVVNDEVPGTIVRAKDGDREYANAGGSRYCPLLRQYVYDSVRVYGARAHASASLVRRDRGPQAAVGDQRADRPVRARRGRRRADRRRRAAAGVVRRSGAWAVDRMPYRQAALRLPADGLHPGPAAGGDPSGIERKVSIYPHSFI
;
A
#
# COMPACT_ATOMS: atom_id res chain seq x y z
N MET A 1 22.43 6.81 -31.62
CA MET A 1 22.89 7.38 -30.35
C MET A 1 22.58 8.86 -30.38
N LEU A 2 21.58 9.29 -29.62
CA LEU A 2 21.27 10.70 -29.38
C LEU A 2 21.57 10.95 -27.91
N GLU A 3 22.49 11.86 -27.62
CA GLU A 3 22.84 12.23 -26.26
C GLU A 3 21.65 12.94 -25.63
N ASN A 4 21.15 12.38 -24.53
CA ASN A 4 19.93 12.86 -23.89
C ASN A 4 20.23 14.14 -23.10
N GLN A 5 19.53 15.25 -23.37
CA GLN A 5 19.84 16.57 -22.79
C GLN A 5 19.49 16.72 -21.29
N ALA A 6 19.35 15.61 -20.55
CA ALA A 6 19.04 15.56 -19.13
C ALA A 6 20.21 15.99 -18.22
N ASP A 7 21.47 15.89 -18.68
CA ASP A 7 22.64 16.18 -17.84
C ASP A 7 22.88 17.70 -17.58
N ALA A 8 22.09 18.59 -18.20
CA ALA A 8 22.30 20.04 -18.13
C ALA A 8 21.47 20.81 -17.09
N ARG A 9 20.57 20.17 -16.32
CA ARG A 9 19.61 20.89 -15.43
C ARG A 9 19.43 20.35 -14.00
N SER A 10 20.28 19.44 -13.54
CA SER A 10 20.39 19.13 -12.12
C SER A 10 21.80 19.36 -11.60
N GLY A 11 21.91 19.82 -10.35
CA GLY A 11 23.16 20.01 -9.63
C GLY A 11 23.86 18.69 -9.32
N HIS A 12 24.47 18.12 -10.36
CA HIS A 12 25.59 17.17 -10.37
C HIS A 12 25.81 16.37 -9.07
N GLY A 13 25.07 15.27 -8.92
CA GLY A 13 25.36 14.26 -7.89
C GLY A 13 24.25 13.24 -7.65
N SER A 14 22.99 13.71 -7.52
CA SER A 14 21.85 12.86 -7.16
C SER A 14 21.45 11.89 -8.28
N GLY A 15 21.23 12.40 -9.50
CA GLY A 15 20.78 11.60 -10.64
C GLY A 15 21.74 10.47 -11.04
N HIS A 16 23.06 10.71 -11.00
CA HIS A 16 24.05 9.65 -11.26
C HIS A 16 23.93 8.51 -10.24
N ARG A 17 23.92 8.84 -8.94
CA ARG A 17 23.83 7.85 -7.86
C ARG A 17 22.50 7.09 -7.85
N PHE A 18 21.40 7.73 -8.26
CA PHE A 18 20.12 7.05 -8.50
C PHE A 18 20.27 5.99 -9.61
N ARG A 19 20.75 6.40 -10.80
CA ARG A 19 20.94 5.50 -11.95
C ARG A 19 21.86 4.32 -11.64
N GLU A 20 22.92 4.56 -10.86
CA GLU A 20 23.86 3.54 -10.40
C GLU A 20 23.18 2.50 -9.48
N ARG A 21 22.43 2.94 -8.47
CA ARG A 21 21.66 2.05 -7.58
C ARG A 21 20.56 1.28 -8.30
N THR A 22 19.82 1.94 -9.21
CA THR A 22 18.83 1.29 -10.07
C THR A 22 19.49 0.21 -10.91
N ARG A 23 20.63 0.48 -11.54
CA ARG A 23 21.37 -0.52 -12.33
C ARG A 23 21.81 -1.72 -11.47
N LEU A 24 22.39 -1.47 -10.29
CA LEU A 24 22.80 -2.54 -9.36
C LEU A 24 21.62 -3.43 -8.95
N PHE A 25 20.50 -2.82 -8.57
CA PHE A 25 19.27 -3.54 -8.21
C PHE A 25 18.72 -4.32 -9.40
N THR A 26 18.59 -3.70 -10.58
CA THR A 26 18.11 -4.36 -11.80
C THR A 26 19.00 -5.53 -12.23
N THR A 27 20.32 -5.47 -12.07
CA THR A 27 21.18 -6.65 -12.31
C THR A 27 20.80 -7.81 -11.39
N LYS A 28 20.57 -7.56 -10.10
CA LYS A 28 20.11 -8.61 -9.16
C LYS A 28 18.68 -9.07 -9.41
N VAL A 29 17.79 -8.22 -9.92
CA VAL A 29 16.46 -8.62 -10.40
C VAL A 29 16.57 -9.62 -11.57
N VAL A 30 17.44 -9.37 -12.55
CA VAL A 30 17.62 -10.25 -13.72
C VAL A 30 18.17 -11.62 -13.28
N GLU A 31 19.13 -11.64 -12.35
CA GLU A 31 19.65 -12.87 -11.76
C GLU A 31 18.53 -13.66 -11.06
N ALA A 32 17.82 -13.03 -10.12
CA ALA A 32 16.77 -13.69 -9.32
C ALA A 32 15.56 -14.14 -10.16
N ALA A 33 15.19 -13.39 -11.21
CA ALA A 33 14.13 -13.78 -12.12
C ALA A 33 14.40 -15.14 -12.81
N GLY A 34 15.68 -15.50 -13.00
CA GLY A 34 16.08 -16.77 -13.59
C GLY A 34 15.87 -17.98 -12.67
N GLU A 35 15.66 -17.75 -11.38
CA GLU A 35 15.27 -18.79 -10.41
C GLU A 35 13.75 -18.99 -10.35
N TRP A 36 12.97 -18.02 -10.85
CA TRP A 36 11.51 -18.01 -10.72
C TRP A 36 10.76 -18.25 -12.03
N TYR A 37 11.39 -17.98 -13.17
CA TYR A 37 10.80 -18.12 -14.49
C TYR A 37 11.70 -18.88 -15.47
N ASP A 38 11.10 -19.68 -16.34
CA ASP A 38 11.75 -20.11 -17.59
C ASP A 38 11.85 -18.94 -18.60
N ARG A 39 12.54 -19.16 -19.72
CA ARG A 39 12.72 -18.12 -20.76
C ARG A 39 11.44 -17.86 -21.54
N GLU A 40 10.51 -18.81 -21.51
CA GLU A 40 9.15 -18.71 -22.02
C GLU A 40 8.22 -17.93 -21.08
N GLY A 41 8.69 -17.43 -19.92
CA GLY A 41 7.95 -16.63 -18.95
C GLY A 41 6.95 -17.41 -18.08
N THR A 42 7.02 -18.74 -18.10
CA THR A 42 6.30 -19.64 -17.17
C THR A 42 6.91 -19.51 -15.79
N TRP A 43 6.08 -19.57 -14.76
CA TRP A 43 6.54 -19.65 -13.38
C TRP A 43 7.05 -21.05 -13.07
N THR A 44 8.24 -21.16 -12.49
CA THR A 44 8.93 -22.44 -12.20
C THR A 44 9.30 -22.63 -10.73
N ALA A 45 9.27 -21.57 -9.90
CA ALA A 45 9.57 -21.66 -8.48
C ALA A 45 8.48 -22.38 -7.67
N ASP A 46 8.88 -23.09 -6.61
CA ASP A 46 8.00 -23.78 -5.63
C ASP A 46 7.37 -22.80 -4.62
N THR A 47 6.93 -21.64 -5.11
CA THR A 47 6.27 -20.58 -4.33
C THR A 47 5.02 -20.09 -5.08
N THR A 48 4.23 -19.21 -4.45
CA THR A 48 2.94 -18.78 -5.00
C THR A 48 3.14 -18.07 -6.35
N PRO A 49 2.49 -18.50 -7.44
CA PRO A 49 2.63 -17.85 -8.73
C PRO A 49 2.20 -16.37 -8.69
N PRO A 50 2.95 -15.47 -9.34
CA PRO A 50 2.70 -14.03 -9.30
C PRO A 50 1.51 -13.66 -10.17
N HIS A 51 0.73 -12.69 -9.67
CA HIS A 51 -0.30 -12.05 -10.46
C HIS A 51 0.31 -11.10 -11.51
N THR A 52 -0.56 -10.55 -12.34
CA THR A 52 -0.21 -9.72 -13.51
C THR A 52 0.52 -8.44 -13.16
N ARG A 53 0.19 -7.85 -12.01
CA ARG A 53 0.84 -6.64 -11.48
C ARG A 53 2.34 -6.87 -11.26
N GLU A 54 2.69 -7.99 -10.62
CA GLU A 54 4.07 -8.34 -10.29
C GLU A 54 4.84 -8.74 -11.56
N ARG A 55 4.19 -9.47 -12.48
CA ARG A 55 4.73 -9.75 -13.83
C ARG A 55 5.06 -8.46 -14.59
N TYR A 56 4.17 -7.47 -14.58
CA TYR A 56 4.36 -6.21 -15.29
C TYR A 56 5.46 -5.34 -14.67
N TRP A 57 5.53 -5.26 -13.34
CA TRP A 57 6.63 -4.54 -12.68
C TRP A 57 8.00 -5.18 -12.97
N LEU A 58 8.07 -6.52 -12.93
CA LEU A 58 9.29 -7.26 -13.29
C LEU A 58 9.66 -7.05 -14.77
N ALA A 59 8.70 -7.13 -15.68
CA ALA A 59 8.93 -6.93 -17.11
C ALA A 59 9.52 -5.53 -17.39
N GLY A 60 9.13 -4.49 -16.65
CA GLY A 60 9.76 -3.17 -16.72
C GLY A 60 11.27 -3.20 -16.45
N ALA A 61 11.70 -3.87 -15.38
CA ALA A 61 13.12 -4.05 -15.08
C ALA A 61 13.85 -4.85 -16.16
N LEU A 62 13.22 -5.89 -16.73
CA LEU A 62 13.80 -6.68 -17.81
C LEU A 62 13.94 -5.88 -19.12
N TYR A 63 12.95 -5.07 -19.51
CA TYR A 63 13.07 -4.14 -20.64
C TYR A 63 14.15 -3.07 -20.40
N ALA A 64 14.33 -2.60 -19.16
CA ALA A 64 15.41 -1.69 -18.80
C ALA A 64 16.79 -2.36 -18.89
N ALA A 65 16.90 -3.64 -18.52
CA ALA A 65 18.12 -4.45 -18.59
C ALA A 65 18.53 -4.86 -20.02
N GLY A 66 17.60 -4.83 -20.99
CA GLY A 66 17.82 -5.29 -22.36
C GLY A 66 17.28 -6.71 -22.65
N GLU A 67 16.68 -7.37 -21.67
CA GLU A 67 16.08 -8.71 -21.76
C GLU A 67 14.68 -8.68 -22.43
N ALA A 68 14.56 -7.99 -23.57
CA ALA A 68 13.27 -7.62 -24.15
C ALA A 68 12.40 -8.82 -24.55
N GLU A 69 12.98 -9.90 -25.10
CA GLU A 69 12.23 -11.11 -25.47
C GLU A 69 11.63 -11.80 -24.23
N TRP A 70 12.40 -11.90 -23.14
CA TRP A 70 11.96 -12.49 -21.88
C TRP A 70 10.93 -11.62 -21.16
N ALA A 71 11.10 -10.30 -21.20
CA ALA A 71 10.11 -9.33 -20.72
C ALA A 71 8.77 -9.47 -21.45
N ASN A 72 8.81 -9.63 -22.79
CA ASN A 72 7.61 -9.92 -23.58
C ASN A 72 6.95 -11.25 -23.17
N ALA A 73 7.75 -12.31 -22.92
CA ALA A 73 7.23 -13.62 -22.54
C ALA A 73 6.55 -13.63 -21.15
N ILE A 74 7.12 -12.92 -20.16
CA ILE A 74 6.53 -12.78 -18.82
C ILE A 74 5.28 -11.89 -18.85
N ALA A 75 5.33 -10.74 -19.54
CA ALA A 75 4.20 -9.83 -19.65
C ALA A 75 3.03 -10.43 -20.44
N GLY A 76 3.31 -11.19 -21.50
CA GLY A 76 2.30 -11.87 -22.32
C GLY A 76 1.50 -12.95 -21.58
N LYS A 77 1.93 -13.39 -20.40
CA LYS A 77 1.19 -14.31 -19.50
C LYS A 77 0.45 -13.58 -18.37
N GLY A 78 0.24 -12.26 -18.50
CA GLY A 78 -0.58 -11.48 -17.58
C GLY A 78 -2.08 -11.63 -17.85
N GLU A 79 -2.83 -12.07 -16.85
CA GLU A 79 -4.30 -12.14 -16.88
C GLU A 79 -4.93 -10.97 -16.09
N THR A 80 -5.93 -10.28 -16.66
CA THR A 80 -6.65 -9.18 -15.98
C THR A 80 -8.12 -9.51 -15.86
N GLU A 81 -8.72 -9.19 -14.71
CA GLU A 81 -10.11 -9.48 -14.38
C GLU A 81 -11.09 -8.86 -15.40
N SER A 82 -12.03 -9.67 -15.89
CA SER A 82 -13.00 -9.28 -16.93
C SER A 82 -14.38 -8.97 -16.35
N TYR A 83 -14.95 -7.84 -16.74
CA TYR A 83 -16.26 -7.33 -16.30
C TYR A 83 -17.18 -7.13 -17.51
N GLY A 84 -17.66 -8.25 -18.05
CA GLY A 84 -18.19 -8.31 -19.41
C GLY A 84 -17.05 -8.18 -20.42
N ASP A 85 -17.24 -7.40 -21.48
CA ASP A 85 -16.26 -7.22 -22.56
C ASP A 85 -15.08 -6.29 -22.21
N ILE A 86 -14.97 -5.85 -20.95
CA ILE A 86 -13.97 -4.86 -20.49
C ILE A 86 -13.12 -5.49 -19.39
N ARG A 87 -11.79 -5.44 -19.56
CA ARG A 87 -10.82 -5.97 -18.60
C ARG A 87 -10.31 -4.85 -17.72
N PHE A 88 -10.49 -4.96 -16.41
CA PHE A 88 -10.10 -3.89 -15.51
C PHE A 88 -9.44 -4.39 -14.23
N ASN A 89 -8.23 -3.90 -14.01
CA ASN A 89 -7.59 -3.84 -12.71
C ASN A 89 -6.88 -2.49 -12.60
N ILE A 90 -7.08 -1.79 -11.49
CA ILE A 90 -6.48 -0.48 -11.21
C ILE A 90 -4.94 -0.52 -11.21
N PHE A 91 -4.32 -1.66 -10.91
CA PHE A 91 -2.87 -1.80 -11.06
C PHE A 91 -2.51 -2.14 -12.50
N ASN A 92 -3.06 -3.22 -13.07
CA ASN A 92 -2.65 -3.73 -14.39
C ASN A 92 -2.85 -2.68 -15.49
N THR A 93 -4.01 -2.00 -15.53
CA THR A 93 -4.33 -1.00 -16.58
C THR A 93 -3.43 0.24 -16.52
N ASN A 94 -3.00 0.66 -15.33
CA ASN A 94 -2.12 1.81 -15.16
C ASN A 94 -0.64 1.44 -15.38
N ILE A 95 -0.19 0.27 -14.91
CA ILE A 95 1.17 -0.22 -15.17
C ILE A 95 1.35 -0.52 -16.66
N ALA A 96 0.31 -0.99 -17.36
CA ALA A 96 0.33 -1.13 -18.82
C ALA A 96 0.62 0.21 -19.52
N ALA A 97 0.05 1.33 -19.04
CA ALA A 97 0.39 2.66 -19.54
C ALA A 97 1.85 3.03 -19.24
N SER A 98 2.31 2.87 -18.00
CA SER A 98 3.71 3.11 -17.61
C SER A 98 4.71 2.33 -18.48
N LEU A 99 4.46 1.03 -18.71
CA LEU A 99 5.31 0.16 -19.52
C LEU A 99 5.34 0.61 -20.99
N LEU A 100 4.19 1.00 -21.56
CA LEU A 100 4.14 1.50 -22.93
C LEU A 100 4.87 2.84 -23.07
N ILE A 101 4.73 3.77 -22.12
CA ILE A 101 5.47 5.03 -22.14
C ILE A 101 6.99 4.79 -22.07
N ALA A 102 7.45 3.92 -21.16
CA ALA A 102 8.88 3.72 -20.93
C ALA A 102 9.58 2.80 -21.96
N HIS A 103 8.88 1.81 -22.53
CA HIS A 103 9.50 0.67 -23.21
C HIS A 103 8.79 0.18 -24.49
N ARG A 104 7.80 0.92 -25.03
CA ARG A 104 7.03 0.49 -26.22
C ARG A 104 7.89 0.14 -27.44
N ASP A 105 9.02 0.80 -27.62
CA ASP A 105 10.01 0.55 -28.68
C ASP A 105 10.63 -0.85 -28.61
N LYS A 106 10.81 -1.40 -27.40
CA LYS A 106 11.38 -2.73 -27.12
C LYS A 106 10.35 -3.87 -27.14
N MET A 107 9.07 -3.54 -27.12
CA MET A 107 7.98 -4.54 -27.07
C MET A 107 7.71 -5.19 -28.43
N SER A 108 7.33 -6.47 -28.38
CA SER A 108 6.70 -7.14 -29.51
C SER A 108 5.33 -6.48 -29.83
N ALA A 109 4.86 -6.61 -31.07
CA ALA A 109 3.56 -6.07 -31.47
C ALA A 109 2.42 -6.66 -30.62
N VAL A 110 2.44 -7.98 -30.37
CA VAL A 110 1.40 -8.67 -29.58
C VAL A 110 1.29 -8.12 -28.16
N VAL A 111 2.41 -7.99 -27.44
CA VAL A 111 2.40 -7.45 -26.07
C VAL A 111 2.04 -5.97 -26.06
N ARG A 112 2.53 -5.20 -27.03
CA ARG A 112 2.20 -3.77 -27.17
C ARG A 112 0.69 -3.55 -27.38
N ASP A 113 0.08 -4.32 -28.26
CA ASP A 113 -1.35 -4.20 -28.60
C ASP A 113 -2.24 -4.68 -27.44
N GLU A 114 -1.83 -5.74 -26.73
CA GLU A 114 -2.51 -6.23 -25.53
C GLU A 114 -2.47 -5.22 -24.37
N LEU A 115 -1.29 -4.65 -24.06
CA LEU A 115 -1.18 -3.59 -23.06
C LEU A 115 -1.98 -2.35 -23.47
N ALA A 116 -1.96 -1.96 -24.75
CA ALA A 116 -2.75 -0.84 -25.25
C ALA A 116 -4.27 -1.11 -25.19
N SER A 117 -4.68 -2.38 -25.28
CA SER A 117 -6.06 -2.82 -25.05
C SER A 117 -6.47 -2.62 -23.58
N LEU A 118 -5.65 -3.06 -22.62
CA LEU A 118 -5.90 -2.85 -21.19
C LEU A 118 -5.93 -1.36 -20.79
N VAL A 119 -5.06 -0.53 -21.37
CA VAL A 119 -5.09 0.92 -21.15
C VAL A 119 -6.40 1.53 -21.64
N ARG A 120 -6.89 1.13 -22.82
CA ARG A 120 -8.17 1.60 -23.38
C ARG A 120 -9.36 1.19 -22.52
N ASP A 121 -9.38 -0.04 -22.02
CA ASP A 121 -10.41 -0.53 -21.09
C ASP A 121 -10.45 0.30 -19.79
N GLY A 122 -9.28 0.78 -19.34
CA GLY A 122 -9.13 1.63 -18.15
C GLY A 122 -9.93 2.93 -18.17
N PHE A 123 -10.14 3.55 -19.34
CA PHE A 123 -10.86 4.84 -19.46
C PHE A 123 -12.38 4.73 -19.31
N SER A 124 -12.92 3.51 -19.29
CA SER A 124 -14.35 3.31 -19.55
C SER A 124 -15.24 3.78 -18.38
N PHE A 125 -16.01 4.84 -18.58
CA PHE A 125 -16.94 5.39 -17.58
C PHE A 125 -18.08 4.40 -17.24
N LYS A 126 -17.96 3.67 -16.12
CA LYS A 126 -19.06 2.96 -15.45
C LYS A 126 -18.88 3.08 -13.93
N PRO A 127 -19.91 3.49 -13.17
CA PRO A 127 -19.81 3.64 -11.72
C PRO A 127 -19.42 2.35 -11.00
N GLY A 128 -18.47 2.48 -10.06
CA GLY A 128 -18.27 1.59 -8.93
C GLY A 128 -16.89 0.92 -8.84
N ASN A 129 -16.04 0.96 -9.89
CA ASN A 129 -14.69 0.36 -9.85
C ASN A 129 -13.81 0.67 -11.09
N ARG A 130 -13.64 1.93 -11.54
CA ARG A 130 -12.85 2.26 -12.76
C ARG A 130 -12.02 3.53 -12.62
N GLN A 131 -11.05 3.78 -13.51
CA GLN A 131 -10.12 4.92 -13.35
C GLN A 131 -10.82 6.27 -13.12
N PRO A 132 -11.89 6.64 -13.86
CA PRO A 132 -12.61 7.89 -13.59
C PRO A 132 -13.32 7.95 -12.23
N ASP A 133 -13.68 6.82 -11.61
CA ASP A 133 -14.35 6.80 -10.31
C ASP A 133 -13.38 7.04 -9.14
N PHE A 134 -12.06 6.86 -9.34
CA PHE A 134 -11.06 7.07 -8.30
C PHE A 134 -10.72 8.55 -8.16
N GLN A 135 -11.32 9.19 -7.15
CA GLN A 135 -11.22 10.63 -6.88
C GLN A 135 -10.47 10.92 -5.57
N PHE A 136 -9.85 12.09 -5.46
CA PHE A 136 -9.19 12.53 -4.24
C PHE A 136 -10.20 13.14 -3.26
N HIS A 137 -10.68 12.34 -2.31
CA HIS A 137 -11.78 12.69 -1.40
C HIS A 137 -11.51 12.37 0.09
N GLY A 138 -10.23 12.37 0.51
CA GLY A 138 -9.86 12.16 1.92
C GLY A 138 -9.81 10.70 2.40
N TYR A 139 -10.02 9.70 1.53
CA TYR A 139 -10.10 8.28 1.96
C TYR A 139 -9.08 7.34 1.31
N ASN A 140 -8.49 7.72 0.18
CA ASN A 140 -7.49 6.96 -0.54
C ASN A 140 -6.79 7.94 -1.48
N ASP A 141 -5.46 7.94 -1.54
CA ASP A 141 -4.71 8.77 -2.48
C ASP A 141 -3.96 7.91 -3.50
N ASN A 142 -3.49 6.71 -3.11
CA ASN A 142 -2.69 5.87 -3.99
C ASN A 142 -3.47 5.34 -5.21
N MET A 143 -4.76 5.03 -5.05
CA MET A 143 -5.59 4.53 -6.15
C MET A 143 -6.02 5.67 -7.08
N PRO A 144 -6.51 6.85 -6.59
CA PRO A 144 -6.69 8.03 -7.44
C PRO A 144 -5.40 8.51 -8.10
N ALA A 145 -4.25 8.47 -7.43
CA ALA A 145 -2.97 8.84 -8.03
C ALA A 145 -2.59 7.91 -9.19
N LYS A 146 -2.73 6.59 -9.00
CA LYS A 146 -2.53 5.62 -10.08
C LYS A 146 -3.51 5.84 -11.24
N ALA A 147 -4.81 5.92 -10.97
CA ALA A 147 -5.83 6.19 -11.99
C ALA A 147 -5.55 7.49 -12.77
N THR A 148 -5.12 8.54 -12.08
CA THR A 148 -4.78 9.83 -12.69
C THR A 148 -3.58 9.71 -13.64
N ALA A 149 -2.58 8.89 -13.28
CA ALA A 149 -1.44 8.63 -14.16
C ALA A 149 -1.86 7.89 -15.44
N GLY A 150 -2.67 6.83 -15.37
CA GLY A 150 -3.14 6.13 -16.58
C GLY A 150 -4.13 6.94 -17.41
N LEU A 151 -5.00 7.74 -16.78
CA LEU A 151 -5.90 8.66 -17.49
C LEU A 151 -5.12 9.68 -18.34
N ILE A 152 -4.07 10.28 -17.78
CA ILE A 152 -3.25 11.28 -18.48
C ILE A 152 -2.32 10.61 -19.49
N LEU A 153 -1.44 9.72 -19.03
CA LEU A 153 -0.38 9.14 -19.86
C LEU A 153 -0.93 8.13 -20.88
N GLY A 154 -1.89 7.30 -20.47
CA GLY A 154 -2.61 6.42 -21.37
C GLY A 154 -3.51 7.20 -22.33
N GLY A 155 -4.19 8.25 -21.85
CA GLY A 155 -5.04 9.11 -22.68
C GLY A 155 -4.25 9.76 -23.81
N GLN A 156 -3.10 10.36 -23.49
CA GLN A 156 -2.12 10.89 -24.44
C GLN A 156 -1.65 9.81 -25.43
N LEU A 157 -1.17 8.67 -24.93
CA LEU A 157 -0.68 7.54 -25.74
C LEU A 157 -1.69 7.02 -26.76
N LEU A 158 -3.00 7.05 -26.44
CA LEU A 158 -4.07 6.55 -27.28
C LEU A 158 -4.92 7.66 -27.95
N GLY A 159 -4.52 8.93 -27.84
CA GLY A 159 -5.24 10.06 -28.42
C GLY A 159 -6.61 10.36 -27.80
N ASN A 160 -6.89 9.88 -26.59
CA ASN A 160 -8.14 10.11 -25.87
C ASN A 160 -8.04 11.37 -24.99
N ARG A 161 -8.45 12.52 -25.54
CA ARG A 161 -8.44 13.80 -24.82
C ARG A 161 -9.37 13.83 -23.60
N GLU A 162 -10.52 13.14 -23.63
CA GLU A 162 -11.47 13.09 -22.51
C GLU A 162 -10.84 12.44 -21.26
N ALA A 163 -10.05 11.38 -21.45
CA ALA A 163 -9.29 10.76 -20.36
C ALA A 163 -8.25 11.73 -19.76
N VAL A 164 -7.51 12.46 -20.62
CA VAL A 164 -6.52 13.46 -20.18
C VAL A 164 -7.19 14.59 -19.38
N ASP A 165 -8.29 15.15 -19.89
CA ASP A 165 -9.02 16.24 -19.22
C ASP A 165 -9.60 15.79 -17.87
N TYR A 166 -10.06 14.54 -17.75
CA TYR A 166 -10.49 13.96 -16.47
C TYR A 166 -9.31 13.79 -15.49
N GLY A 167 -8.16 13.34 -15.99
CA GLY A 167 -6.93 13.26 -15.20
C GLY A 167 -6.45 14.62 -14.69
N ILE A 168 -6.51 15.66 -15.51
CA ILE A 168 -6.22 17.05 -15.09
C ILE A 168 -7.22 17.50 -14.02
N TRP A 169 -8.51 17.17 -14.15
CA TRP A 169 -9.50 17.44 -13.10
C TRP A 169 -9.15 16.74 -11.77
N ASN A 170 -8.72 15.47 -11.80
CA ASN A 170 -8.22 14.77 -10.61
C ASN A 170 -7.00 15.46 -9.98
N LEU A 171 -6.01 15.90 -10.77
CA LEU A 171 -4.86 16.66 -10.25
C LEU A 171 -5.27 17.97 -9.59
N ARG A 172 -6.27 18.68 -10.15
CA ARG A 172 -6.85 19.88 -9.54
C ARG A 172 -7.52 19.55 -8.19
N GLN A 173 -8.23 18.43 -8.06
CA GLN A 173 -8.78 17.96 -6.77
C GLN A 173 -7.67 17.70 -5.74
N PHE A 174 -6.62 16.95 -6.12
CA PHE A 174 -5.53 16.64 -5.19
C PHE A 174 -4.79 17.91 -4.73
N ARG A 175 -4.49 18.82 -5.67
CA ARG A 175 -3.91 20.13 -5.32
C ARG A 175 -4.82 20.93 -4.39
N ALA A 176 -6.13 20.96 -4.62
CA ALA A 176 -7.07 21.67 -3.75
C ALA A 176 -7.10 21.09 -2.32
N MET A 177 -7.05 19.76 -2.18
CA MET A 177 -6.91 19.10 -0.88
C MET A 177 -5.58 19.46 -0.20
N LEU A 178 -4.45 19.38 -0.91
CA LEU A 178 -3.13 19.73 -0.36
C LEU A 178 -2.99 21.21 0.00
N VAL A 179 -3.71 22.12 -0.66
CA VAL A 179 -3.78 23.54 -0.28
C VAL A 179 -4.59 23.75 1.00
N ARG A 180 -5.65 22.95 1.21
CA ARG A 180 -6.57 23.08 2.35
C ARG A 180 -6.05 22.42 3.62
N SER A 181 -5.59 21.18 3.55
CA SER A 181 -5.11 20.43 4.72
C SER A 181 -3.60 20.56 4.91
N GLY A 182 -2.84 20.43 3.82
CA GLY A 182 -1.39 20.57 3.79
C GLY A 182 -0.61 19.28 3.50
N ILE A 183 -1.23 18.11 3.66
CA ILE A 183 -0.66 16.79 3.35
C ILE A 183 -1.78 15.88 2.80
N ASN A 184 -1.41 14.71 2.28
CA ASN A 184 -2.34 13.76 1.71
C ASN A 184 -3.11 12.95 2.79
N SER A 185 -4.21 12.30 2.41
CA SER A 185 -5.10 11.53 3.30
C SER A 185 -4.38 10.32 3.91
N GLU A 186 -3.67 9.57 3.07
CA GLU A 186 -2.78 8.47 3.43
C GLU A 186 -1.41 9.00 3.89
N PHE A 187 -1.44 9.97 4.81
CA PHE A 187 -0.24 10.63 5.35
C PHE A 187 0.78 9.64 5.89
N ASN A 188 2.05 9.84 5.56
CA ASN A 188 3.21 9.05 5.99
C ASN A 188 3.06 7.53 5.86
N SER A 189 2.08 7.00 5.11
CA SER A 189 1.90 5.56 5.00
C SER A 189 3.16 4.96 4.37
N PRO A 190 3.89 4.05 5.06
CA PRO A 190 5.13 3.53 4.51
C PRO A 190 4.90 2.62 3.31
N THR A 191 3.67 2.12 3.13
CA THR A 191 3.20 1.52 1.86
C THR A 191 2.78 2.60 0.85
N TYR A 192 1.80 3.44 1.18
CA TYR A 192 1.02 4.18 0.17
C TYR A 192 1.56 5.55 -0.22
N THR A 193 2.40 6.19 0.61
CA THR A 193 3.01 7.49 0.25
C THR A 193 3.92 7.33 -0.96
N GLY A 194 4.71 6.25 -1.02
CA GLY A 194 5.60 5.96 -2.14
C GLY A 194 4.86 5.70 -3.44
N LEU A 195 3.71 4.99 -3.41
CA LEU A 195 2.85 4.78 -4.58
C LEU A 195 2.36 6.12 -5.15
N THR A 196 1.96 7.04 -4.27
CA THR A 196 1.43 8.35 -4.63
C THR A 196 2.51 9.24 -5.25
N ILE A 197 3.70 9.31 -4.62
CA ILE A 197 4.87 10.04 -5.16
C ILE A 197 5.26 9.49 -6.53
N ARG A 198 5.37 8.16 -6.68
CA ARG A 198 5.77 7.51 -7.93
C ARG A 198 4.85 7.86 -9.10
N ALA A 199 3.53 7.91 -8.87
CA ALA A 199 2.56 8.28 -9.90
C ALA A 199 2.62 9.77 -10.26
N MET A 200 2.88 10.66 -9.30
CA MET A 200 3.03 12.10 -9.57
C MET A 200 4.32 12.40 -10.35
N GLY A 201 5.44 11.73 -10.03
CA GLY A 201 6.67 11.81 -10.81
C GLY A 201 6.49 11.30 -12.25
N GLU A 202 5.73 10.21 -12.43
CA GLU A 202 5.37 9.65 -13.75
C GLU A 202 4.67 10.68 -14.66
N ILE A 203 3.72 11.43 -14.11
CA ILE A 203 3.01 12.49 -14.84
C ILE A 203 3.91 13.72 -15.04
N ALA A 204 4.70 14.09 -14.02
CA ALA A 204 5.59 15.25 -14.06
C ALA A 204 6.71 15.12 -15.11
N GLU A 205 7.13 13.90 -15.43
CA GLU A 205 8.13 13.63 -16.47
C GLU A 205 7.50 13.42 -17.86
N HIS A 206 6.42 12.63 -17.97
CA HIS A 206 5.98 12.11 -19.28
C HIS A 206 4.73 12.78 -19.88
N ALA A 207 4.03 13.67 -19.15
CA ALA A 207 2.85 14.34 -19.69
C ALA A 207 3.21 15.46 -20.69
N GLU A 208 2.63 15.39 -21.89
CA GLU A 208 2.73 16.45 -22.91
C GLU A 208 1.90 17.69 -22.56
N ASP A 209 0.80 17.52 -21.80
CA ASP A 209 -0.05 18.63 -21.37
C ASP A 209 0.64 19.45 -20.26
N GLU A 210 0.87 20.74 -20.51
CA GLU A 210 1.64 21.61 -19.63
C GLU A 210 1.00 21.79 -18.24
N GLU A 211 -0.34 21.80 -18.16
CA GLU A 211 -1.03 21.93 -16.88
C GLU A 211 -0.91 20.64 -16.07
N ALA A 212 -1.13 19.49 -16.71
CA ALA A 212 -0.93 18.18 -16.07
C ALA A 212 0.47 18.08 -15.44
N ARG A 213 1.49 18.41 -16.23
CA ARG A 213 2.90 18.38 -15.81
C ARG A 213 3.19 19.34 -14.66
N ALA A 214 2.70 20.59 -14.75
CA ALA A 214 2.91 21.60 -13.70
C ALA A 214 2.20 21.27 -12.39
N LEU A 215 0.97 20.74 -12.46
CA LEU A 215 0.22 20.29 -11.28
C LEU A 215 0.90 19.10 -10.62
N ALA A 216 1.25 18.07 -11.38
CA ALA A 216 1.90 16.86 -10.87
C ALA A 216 3.25 17.18 -10.21
N LEU A 217 4.10 17.98 -10.86
CA LEU A 217 5.39 18.42 -10.29
C LEU A 217 5.22 19.23 -8.99
N GLY A 218 4.21 20.10 -8.92
CA GLY A 218 3.88 20.86 -7.72
C GLY A 218 3.41 19.98 -6.56
N ILE A 219 2.61 18.96 -6.86
CA ILE A 219 2.14 17.94 -5.91
C ILE A 219 3.31 17.08 -5.43
N GLU A 220 4.11 16.52 -6.35
CA GLU A 220 5.25 15.65 -6.03
C GLU A 220 6.23 16.35 -5.08
N ARG A 221 6.61 17.60 -5.39
CA ARG A 221 7.47 18.43 -4.53
C ARG A 221 6.88 18.65 -3.14
N ARG A 222 5.56 18.82 -3.03
CA ARG A 222 4.88 18.97 -1.73
C ARG A 222 4.96 17.67 -0.92
N LEU A 223 4.72 16.52 -1.55
CA LEU A 223 4.84 15.21 -0.91
C LEU A 223 6.28 14.93 -0.46
N TRP A 224 7.28 15.28 -1.29
CA TRP A 224 8.70 15.15 -0.91
C TRP A 224 9.10 16.00 0.29
N ILE A 225 8.63 17.26 0.37
CA ILE A 225 8.89 18.13 1.53
C ILE A 225 8.25 17.54 2.79
N ASP A 226 7.03 17.02 2.68
CA ASP A 226 6.30 16.45 3.82
C ASP A 226 6.93 15.15 4.35
N LEU A 227 7.37 14.29 3.43
CA LEU A 227 8.12 13.08 3.72
C LEU A 227 9.48 13.41 4.37
N ALA A 228 10.22 14.37 3.79
CA ALA A 228 11.52 14.79 4.31
C ALA A 228 11.43 15.42 5.70
N ALA A 229 10.35 16.14 6.01
CA ALA A 229 10.12 16.71 7.33
C ALA A 229 9.98 15.63 8.43
N ARG A 230 9.63 14.38 8.07
CA ARG A 230 9.40 13.27 9.02
C ARG A 230 10.37 12.10 8.89
N PHE A 231 11.28 12.13 7.92
CA PHE A 231 12.44 11.25 7.90
C PHE A 231 13.38 11.56 9.07
N HIS A 232 14.01 10.55 9.68
CA HIS A 232 15.01 10.71 10.73
C HIS A 232 16.41 10.41 10.16
N PRO A 233 17.25 11.42 9.88
CA PRO A 233 18.54 11.24 9.20
C PRO A 233 19.47 10.21 9.84
N GLU A 234 19.56 10.19 11.18
CA GLU A 234 20.46 9.32 11.97
C GLU A 234 19.93 7.89 12.19
N MET A 235 18.66 7.63 11.85
CA MET A 235 18.09 6.27 11.86
C MET A 235 17.77 5.75 10.46
N GLY A 236 17.85 6.59 9.42
CA GLY A 236 17.59 6.17 8.04
C GLY A 236 16.16 5.75 7.73
N VAL A 237 15.17 6.15 8.54
CA VAL A 237 13.77 5.71 8.42
C VAL A 237 12.79 6.88 8.43
N LEU A 238 11.62 6.66 7.84
CA LEU A 238 10.46 7.51 8.06
C LEU A 238 9.98 7.35 9.52
N ALA A 239 9.58 8.45 10.16
CA ALA A 239 8.89 8.45 11.43
C ALA A 239 7.38 8.63 11.24
N GLY A 240 6.60 8.15 12.23
CA GLY A 240 5.15 8.28 12.23
C GLY A 240 4.63 9.69 12.53
N PRO A 241 3.31 9.86 12.74
CA PRO A 241 2.29 8.81 12.78
C PRO A 241 2.02 8.24 11.39
N TYR A 242 1.49 7.03 11.29
CA TYR A 242 1.10 6.44 10.00
C TYR A 242 -0.42 6.34 9.88
N SER A 243 -0.97 6.88 8.80
CA SER A 243 -2.37 6.66 8.41
C SER A 243 -2.67 5.17 8.21
N ARG A 244 -1.82 4.48 7.45
CA ARG A 244 -1.92 3.05 7.13
C ARG A 244 -0.53 2.39 7.19
N ALA A 245 -0.42 1.31 7.95
CA ALA A 245 0.80 0.59 8.27
C ALA A 245 0.53 -0.89 8.63
N TYR A 246 1.33 -1.76 8.03
CA TYR A 246 1.34 -3.21 8.17
C TYR A 246 2.45 -3.66 9.13
N THR A 247 2.55 -4.96 9.41
CA THR A 247 3.55 -5.52 10.35
C THR A 247 4.99 -5.18 9.99
N VAL A 248 5.33 -5.13 8.70
CA VAL A 248 6.65 -4.71 8.19
C VAL A 248 6.94 -3.25 8.49
N ASP A 249 5.96 -2.38 8.33
CA ASP A 249 6.05 -0.94 8.63
C ASP A 249 6.17 -0.69 10.13
N ASN A 250 5.42 -1.46 10.93
CA ASN A 250 5.48 -1.43 12.39
C ASN A 250 6.86 -1.83 12.93
N ALA A 251 7.56 -2.71 12.21
CA ALA A 251 8.92 -3.16 12.53
C ALA A 251 10.02 -2.21 12.00
N ALA A 252 9.67 -1.16 11.25
CA ALA A 252 10.62 -0.34 10.49
C ALA A 252 11.50 -1.16 9.51
N HIS A 253 10.89 -2.14 8.85
CA HIS A 253 11.53 -3.04 7.88
C HIS A 253 11.21 -2.63 6.43
N ALA A 254 11.44 -3.54 5.46
CA ALA A 254 11.40 -3.26 4.02
C ALA A 254 9.98 -2.94 3.52
N SER A 255 9.69 -1.65 3.44
CA SER A 255 8.42 -1.07 3.03
C SER A 255 8.57 -0.37 1.67
N CYS A 256 7.46 -0.03 1.02
CA CYS A 256 7.50 0.72 -0.24
C CYS A 256 8.31 2.03 -0.12
N ILE A 257 8.17 2.74 1.00
CA ILE A 257 8.85 4.01 1.24
C ILE A 257 10.34 3.82 1.53
N SER A 258 10.77 2.75 2.22
CA SER A 258 12.20 2.48 2.42
C SER A 258 12.88 2.10 1.10
N GLY A 259 12.20 1.33 0.25
CA GLY A 259 12.66 1.04 -1.12
C GLY A 259 12.83 2.33 -1.95
N LEU A 260 11.78 3.14 -2.06
CA LEU A 260 11.80 4.43 -2.77
C LEU A 260 12.91 5.36 -2.24
N LEU A 261 13.00 5.53 -0.91
CA LEU A 261 13.99 6.38 -0.28
C LEU A 261 15.41 5.85 -0.51
N TRP A 262 15.65 4.54 -0.49
CA TRP A 262 16.99 4.00 -0.77
C TRP A 262 17.42 4.25 -2.22
N PHE A 263 16.53 4.11 -3.21
CA PHE A 263 16.86 4.48 -4.59
C PHE A 263 17.25 5.95 -4.71
N CYS A 264 16.60 6.84 -3.95
CA CYS A 264 16.88 8.29 -3.96
C CYS A 264 18.11 8.71 -3.13
N LEU A 265 18.29 8.15 -1.93
CA LEU A 265 19.22 8.63 -0.90
C LEU A 265 20.38 7.67 -0.60
N GLY A 266 20.29 6.41 -1.02
CA GLY A 266 21.30 5.38 -0.82
C GLY A 266 21.31 4.76 0.58
N ASP A 267 22.45 4.19 0.96
CA ASP A 267 22.61 3.29 2.11
C ASP A 267 22.41 3.93 3.49
N ARG A 268 22.18 5.25 3.53
CA ARG A 268 21.65 5.95 4.71
C ARG A 268 20.18 5.62 5.01
N VAL A 269 19.53 4.80 4.18
CA VAL A 269 18.14 4.36 4.34
C VAL A 269 18.11 2.90 4.73
N HIS A 270 17.35 2.58 5.78
CA HIS A 270 17.27 1.22 6.32
C HIS A 270 15.84 0.67 6.25
N PRO A 271 15.68 -0.64 5.98
CA PRO A 271 16.65 -1.53 5.36
C PRO A 271 16.88 -1.20 3.87
N SER A 272 18.05 -1.56 3.34
CA SER A 272 18.30 -1.53 1.89
C SER A 272 17.46 -2.61 1.17
N PRO A 273 16.86 -2.32 0.00
CA PRO A 273 16.16 -3.30 -0.82
C PRO A 273 17.10 -4.38 -1.39
N MET A 274 18.42 -4.17 -1.38
CA MET A 274 19.39 -5.19 -1.76
C MET A 274 19.36 -6.42 -0.85
N LEU A 275 18.84 -6.29 0.38
CA LEU A 275 18.64 -7.43 1.28
C LEU A 275 17.57 -8.42 0.79
N LEU A 276 16.77 -8.11 -0.25
CA LEU A 276 15.81 -9.08 -0.79
C LEU A 276 16.49 -10.28 -1.48
N PHE A 277 17.71 -10.10 -2.00
CA PHE A 277 18.45 -11.14 -2.74
C PHE A 277 19.26 -12.09 -1.84
N ASP A 278 19.38 -11.76 -0.55
CA ASP A 278 19.91 -12.63 0.50
C ASP A 278 19.15 -12.32 1.81
N LYS A 279 17.84 -12.67 1.81
CA LYS A 279 16.87 -12.19 2.80
C LYS A 279 17.14 -12.77 4.19
N PRO A 280 17.57 -11.95 5.18
CA PRO A 280 17.75 -12.45 6.55
C PRO A 280 16.45 -12.95 7.16
N ASP A 281 16.53 -13.98 8.02
CA ASP A 281 15.34 -14.62 8.61
C ASP A 281 14.45 -13.68 9.43
N ASP A 282 15.04 -12.68 10.08
CA ASP A 282 14.35 -11.67 10.86
C ASP A 282 13.85 -10.47 10.03
N LEU A 283 14.20 -10.37 8.74
CA LEU A 283 13.66 -9.35 7.85
C LEU A 283 12.22 -9.70 7.43
N VAL A 284 11.26 -9.18 8.20
CA VAL A 284 9.83 -9.14 7.83
C VAL A 284 9.65 -8.37 6.50
N LEU A 285 8.85 -8.92 5.58
CA LEU A 285 8.46 -8.30 4.32
C LEU A 285 6.92 -8.18 4.20
N HIS A 286 6.42 -7.45 3.19
CA HIS A 286 5.01 -7.52 2.80
C HIS A 286 4.64 -8.91 2.24
N HIS A 287 3.32 -9.16 2.08
CA HIS A 287 2.74 -10.40 1.52
C HIS A 287 3.35 -11.67 2.11
N MET A 288 3.34 -11.77 3.44
CA MET A 288 3.72 -12.98 4.19
C MET A 288 5.16 -13.47 3.98
N GLY A 289 6.07 -12.62 3.50
CA GLY A 289 7.46 -12.99 3.22
C GLY A 289 7.76 -13.31 1.76
N ASP A 290 6.81 -13.08 0.84
CA ASP A 290 6.96 -13.31 -0.60
C ASP A 290 8.06 -12.41 -1.20
N VAL A 291 9.26 -12.97 -1.36
CA VAL A 291 10.42 -12.27 -1.94
C VAL A 291 10.16 -11.85 -3.39
N PRO A 292 9.68 -12.73 -4.32
CA PRO A 292 9.32 -12.34 -5.68
C PRO A 292 8.38 -11.13 -5.75
N PHE A 293 7.34 -11.08 -4.93
CA PHE A 293 6.44 -9.92 -4.84
C PHE A 293 7.20 -8.64 -4.47
N ASN A 294 8.01 -8.68 -3.41
CA ASN A 294 8.69 -7.48 -2.90
C ASN A 294 9.76 -6.99 -3.89
N VAL A 295 10.46 -7.91 -4.56
CA VAL A 295 11.42 -7.58 -5.62
C VAL A 295 10.70 -6.94 -6.82
N ALA A 296 9.60 -7.55 -7.29
CA ALA A 296 8.79 -6.98 -8.36
C ALA A 296 8.26 -5.58 -8.01
N GLN A 297 7.70 -5.40 -6.80
CA GLN A 297 7.23 -4.09 -6.34
C GLN A 297 8.35 -3.03 -6.37
N PHE A 298 9.56 -3.38 -5.94
CA PHE A 298 10.70 -2.45 -5.94
C PHE A 298 11.25 -2.16 -7.34
N CYS A 299 11.04 -3.02 -8.33
CA CYS A 299 11.33 -2.71 -9.74
C CYS A 299 10.58 -1.46 -10.23
N TRP A 300 9.33 -1.27 -9.79
CA TRP A 300 8.53 -0.10 -10.18
C TRP A 300 9.05 1.21 -9.56
N PHE A 301 9.62 1.16 -8.36
CA PHE A 301 10.30 2.32 -7.77
C PHE A 301 11.68 2.58 -8.39
N ALA A 302 12.42 1.52 -8.75
CA ALA A 302 13.72 1.61 -9.41
C ALA A 302 13.63 2.27 -10.80
N GLY A 303 12.59 1.92 -11.58
CA GLY A 303 12.25 2.50 -12.88
C GLY A 303 11.34 3.73 -12.80
N GLY A 304 11.54 4.59 -11.80
CA GLY A 304 10.83 5.87 -11.66
C GLY A 304 11.77 7.06 -11.76
N GLU A 305 11.22 8.23 -12.09
CA GLU A 305 11.92 9.52 -12.05
C GLU A 305 11.26 10.42 -10.99
N TYR A 306 12.07 11.19 -10.26
CA TYR A 306 11.66 11.87 -9.02
C TYR A 306 12.25 13.26 -8.88
N HIS A 307 11.38 14.26 -8.62
CA HIS A 307 11.72 15.68 -8.57
C HIS A 307 11.87 16.20 -7.14
N ILE A 308 12.81 15.62 -6.39
CA ILE A 308 13.09 16.00 -5.00
C ILE A 308 13.62 17.45 -4.95
N PRO A 309 12.92 18.40 -4.30
CA PRO A 309 13.40 19.78 -4.19
C PRO A 309 14.54 19.90 -3.17
N ASP A 310 15.46 20.86 -3.36
CA ASP A 310 16.60 21.10 -2.45
C ASP A 310 16.19 21.30 -0.98
N THR A 311 15.00 21.84 -0.73
CA THR A 311 14.42 21.97 0.61
C THR A 311 14.18 20.62 1.27
N ALA A 312 13.72 19.62 0.52
CA ALA A 312 13.57 18.25 0.99
C ALA A 312 14.93 17.55 1.13
N LEU A 313 15.86 17.73 0.18
CA LEU A 313 17.21 17.16 0.26
C LEU A 313 17.95 17.59 1.53
N ARG A 314 17.92 18.89 1.87
CA ARG A 314 18.51 19.40 3.13
C ARG A 314 17.89 18.75 4.38
N LEU A 315 16.57 18.57 4.39
CA LEU A 315 15.87 17.91 5.50
C LEU A 315 16.18 16.40 5.59
N PHE A 316 16.39 15.71 4.47
CA PHE A 316 16.84 14.32 4.46
C PHE A 316 18.28 14.17 4.97
N GLU A 317 19.12 15.18 4.75
CA GLU A 317 20.52 15.16 5.14
C GLU A 317 20.74 15.44 6.64
N ALA A 318 20.10 16.47 7.19
CA ALA A 318 20.26 16.87 8.58
C ALA A 318 19.04 17.64 9.11
N LYS A 319 18.84 17.63 10.43
CA LYS A 319 17.82 18.44 11.11
C LYS A 319 18.35 19.03 12.42
N PRO A 320 17.96 20.28 12.78
CA PRO A 320 18.22 20.81 14.11
C PRO A 320 17.31 20.12 15.12
N TYR A 321 17.87 19.62 16.23
CA TYR A 321 17.09 18.95 17.27
C TYR A 321 16.80 19.83 18.49
N PRO A 322 15.58 19.78 19.06
CA PRO A 322 14.42 19.01 18.60
C PRO A 322 13.78 19.61 17.33
N PHE A 323 13.40 18.76 16.37
CA PHE A 323 12.66 19.15 15.18
C PHE A 323 11.19 18.79 15.33
N ARG A 324 10.26 19.66 14.89
CA ARG A 324 8.82 19.38 14.92
C ARG A 324 8.19 19.63 13.57
N ALA A 325 7.66 18.59 12.94
CA ALA A 325 6.83 18.65 11.74
C ALA A 325 5.35 18.58 12.15
N VAL A 326 4.55 19.57 11.75
CA VAL A 326 3.14 19.71 12.12
C VAL A 326 2.33 19.96 10.87
N ALA A 327 1.21 19.26 10.70
CA ALA A 327 0.29 19.49 9.60
C ALA A 327 -1.15 19.04 9.91
N SER A 328 -2.06 19.32 8.98
CA SER A 328 -3.41 18.78 8.95
C SER A 328 -3.61 17.90 7.71
N CYS A 329 -4.45 16.88 7.82
CA CYS A 329 -4.92 16.04 6.72
C CYS A 329 -6.44 15.93 6.77
N GLU A 330 -7.04 15.53 5.65
CA GLU A 330 -8.43 15.10 5.60
C GLU A 330 -8.51 13.57 5.62
N LEU A 331 -9.44 13.05 6.42
CA LEU A 331 -9.66 11.63 6.62
C LEU A 331 -11.17 11.34 6.51
N GLY A 332 -11.60 10.51 5.57
CA GLY A 332 -12.97 9.98 5.60
C GLY A 332 -13.17 9.08 6.82
N ALA A 333 -14.35 9.17 7.45
CA ALA A 333 -14.67 8.43 8.67
C ALA A 333 -15.69 7.31 8.43
N GLY A 334 -15.45 6.14 9.04
CA GLY A 334 -16.44 5.08 9.24
C GLY A 334 -16.66 4.09 8.09
N GLU A 335 -17.47 3.06 8.39
CA GLU A 335 -18.15 2.22 7.40
C GLU A 335 -19.53 2.83 7.10
N GLY A 336 -19.83 3.11 5.83
CA GLY A 336 -21.13 3.67 5.42
C GLY A 336 -21.04 4.44 4.11
N THR A 337 -22.19 4.92 3.61
CA THR A 337 -22.28 5.73 2.38
C THR A 337 -22.02 7.22 2.62
N ASP A 338 -22.05 7.67 3.86
CA ASP A 338 -21.91 9.09 4.23
C ASP A 338 -20.44 9.38 4.59
N PHE A 339 -19.60 9.50 3.56
CA PHE A 339 -18.16 9.76 3.66
C PHE A 339 -17.83 11.19 4.13
N LEU A 340 -18.14 11.52 5.39
CA LEU A 340 -17.74 12.78 5.99
C LEU A 340 -16.22 12.80 6.23
N ALA A 341 -15.51 13.52 5.35
CA ALA A 341 -14.10 13.86 5.55
C ALA A 341 -13.95 14.76 6.79
N ARG A 342 -13.22 14.28 7.80
CA ARG A 342 -12.83 15.04 8.99
C ARG A 342 -11.39 15.52 8.88
N SER A 343 -11.12 16.71 9.42
CA SER A 343 -9.74 17.15 9.64
C SER A 343 -9.07 16.33 10.75
N SER A 344 -7.83 15.93 10.55
CA SER A 344 -6.95 15.38 11.59
C SER A 344 -5.67 16.20 11.65
N ARG A 345 -5.21 16.52 12.86
CA ARG A 345 -3.90 17.12 13.09
C ARG A 345 -2.89 16.00 13.23
N ILE A 346 -1.77 16.08 12.52
CA ILE A 346 -0.63 15.20 12.74
C ILE A 346 0.60 15.99 13.20
N GLU A 347 1.40 15.36 14.05
CA GLU A 347 2.64 15.92 14.56
C GLU A 347 3.71 14.84 14.69
N THR A 348 4.92 15.17 14.23
CA THR A 348 6.11 14.34 14.37
C THR A 348 7.20 15.17 15.04
N ALA A 349 7.58 14.79 16.26
CA ALA A 349 8.73 15.35 16.96
C ALA A 349 9.92 14.41 16.77
N LEU A 350 11.08 14.97 16.39
CA LEU A 350 12.33 14.25 16.23
C LEU A 350 13.36 14.79 17.22
N PHE A 351 14.11 13.88 17.84
CA PHE A 351 15.21 14.11 18.76
C PHE A 351 16.42 13.31 18.26
N PRO A 352 17.64 13.49 18.79
CA PRO A 352 18.83 12.80 18.27
C PRO A 352 18.72 11.27 18.24
N ASP A 353 17.97 10.68 19.18
CA ASP A 353 17.91 9.22 19.40
C ASP A 353 16.52 8.61 19.24
N TYR A 354 15.48 9.41 19.00
CA TYR A 354 14.11 8.91 18.80
C TYR A 354 13.21 9.92 18.08
N ALA A 355 12.17 9.39 17.44
CA ALA A 355 11.02 10.14 16.94
C ALA A 355 9.74 9.77 17.71
N LEU A 356 8.84 10.73 17.86
CA LEU A 356 7.46 10.51 18.31
C LEU A 356 6.50 11.10 17.28
N GLY A 357 5.67 10.23 16.70
CA GLY A 357 4.57 10.56 15.81
C GLY A 357 3.21 10.42 16.48
N THR A 358 2.36 11.44 16.35
CA THR A 358 0.99 11.45 16.88
C THR A 358 -0.02 12.03 15.88
N SER A 359 -1.22 11.44 15.76
CA SER A 359 -2.35 12.01 15.02
C SER A 359 -3.61 12.11 15.88
N SER A 360 -4.32 13.23 15.80
CA SER A 360 -5.51 13.51 16.61
C SER A 360 -6.73 12.67 16.26
N ALA A 361 -6.75 12.11 15.05
CA ALA A 361 -7.74 11.14 14.61
C ALA A 361 -7.10 10.04 13.75
N PRO A 362 -7.55 8.79 13.89
CA PRO A 362 -7.11 7.65 13.09
C PRO A 362 -7.75 7.67 11.69
N PHE A 363 -7.10 6.99 10.76
CA PHE A 363 -7.58 6.79 9.39
C PHE A 363 -8.58 5.62 9.31
N GLY A 364 -9.67 5.78 8.54
CA GLY A 364 -10.62 4.73 8.19
C GLY A 364 -11.18 3.93 9.37
N SER A 365 -11.23 2.60 9.23
CA SER A 365 -11.66 1.62 10.25
C SER A 365 -10.71 1.49 11.45
N MET A 366 -9.61 2.25 11.50
CA MET A 366 -8.61 2.23 12.56
C MET A 366 -7.74 0.95 12.65
N GLU A 367 -8.01 -0.12 11.90
CA GLU A 367 -7.24 -1.37 11.98
C GLU A 367 -5.77 -1.19 11.54
N GLN A 368 -5.56 -0.55 10.40
CA GLN A 368 -4.24 -0.38 9.78
C GLN A 368 -3.50 0.87 10.28
N ASN A 369 -4.07 1.69 11.18
CA ASN A 369 -3.44 2.94 11.59
C ASN A 369 -2.35 2.76 12.66
N ASN A 370 -1.39 3.70 12.73
CA ASN A 370 -0.49 3.92 13.87
C ASN A 370 -0.56 5.41 14.28
N SER A 371 -1.67 5.81 14.92
CA SER A 371 -1.88 7.18 15.41
C SER A 371 -0.93 7.58 16.54
N TYR A 372 -0.29 6.61 17.20
CA TYR A 372 0.86 6.80 18.07
C TYR A 372 1.97 5.86 17.60
N PHE A 373 3.13 6.42 17.28
CA PHE A 373 4.28 5.68 16.77
C PHE A 373 5.59 6.30 17.23
N VAL A 374 6.45 5.50 17.84
CA VAL A 374 7.82 5.88 18.21
C VAL A 374 8.78 5.04 17.40
N THR A 375 9.81 5.66 16.82
CA THR A 375 11.04 4.96 16.41
C THR A 375 12.15 5.42 17.32
N TYR A 376 13.07 4.53 17.69
CA TYR A 376 14.19 4.87 18.57
C TYR A 376 15.44 4.06 18.24
N LYS A 377 16.60 4.65 18.51
CA LYS A 377 17.90 3.99 18.38
C LYS A 377 18.10 2.93 19.47
N ARG A 378 18.60 1.75 19.08
CA ARG A 378 19.09 0.70 19.99
C ARG A 378 20.60 0.79 20.24
N LYS A 379 21.31 1.59 19.44
CA LYS A 379 22.75 1.90 19.52
C LYS A 379 22.98 3.37 19.17
N GLU A 380 24.09 3.95 19.63
CA GLU A 380 24.47 5.34 19.35
C GLU A 380 24.55 5.65 17.83
N ILE A 381 25.16 4.74 17.09
CA ILE A 381 25.25 4.71 15.63
C ILE A 381 24.33 3.60 15.11
N VAL A 382 23.55 3.90 14.06
CA VAL A 382 22.66 2.96 13.37
C VAL A 382 23.25 2.65 12.00
N ASP A 383 23.70 1.41 11.82
CA ASP A 383 24.25 0.92 10.54
C ASP A 383 23.33 -0.13 9.89
N ALA A 384 22.31 -0.60 10.59
CA ALA A 384 21.36 -1.61 10.12
C ALA A 384 19.97 -1.43 10.73
N TYR A 385 18.94 -1.95 10.04
CA TYR A 385 17.55 -1.93 10.52
C TYR A 385 17.36 -2.58 11.91
N ARG A 386 18.23 -3.52 12.30
CA ARG A 386 18.22 -4.16 13.63
C ARG A 386 18.55 -3.23 14.78
N ASP A 387 19.23 -2.12 14.48
CA ASP A 387 19.61 -1.09 15.45
C ASP A 387 18.50 -0.05 15.66
N ILE A 388 17.33 -0.27 15.05
CA ILE A 388 16.13 0.53 15.17
C ILE A 388 15.10 -0.27 15.99
N GLY A 389 14.48 0.38 16.96
CA GLY A 389 13.33 -0.14 17.70
C GLY A 389 12.09 0.70 17.43
N THR A 390 10.91 0.13 17.65
CA THR A 390 9.63 0.82 17.51
C THR A 390 8.72 0.58 18.71
N ILE A 391 7.82 1.53 18.98
CA ILE A 391 6.70 1.38 19.91
C ILE A 391 5.46 1.91 19.21
N PHE A 392 4.37 1.15 19.20
CA PHE A 392 3.17 1.50 18.43
C PHE A 392 1.91 1.00 19.12
N THR A 393 0.79 1.68 18.87
CA THR A 393 -0.52 1.26 19.36
C THR A 393 -1.29 0.53 18.26
N LYS A 394 -1.82 -0.67 18.57
CA LYS A 394 -2.89 -1.31 17.78
C LYS A 394 -4.13 -1.47 18.64
N LEU A 395 -5.29 -1.41 17.99
CA LEU A 395 -6.58 -1.64 18.64
C LEU A 395 -6.83 -3.15 18.78
N VAL A 396 -7.51 -3.50 19.86
CA VAL A 396 -8.11 -4.81 20.06
C VAL A 396 -9.59 -4.68 19.69
N VAL A 397 -10.01 -5.32 18.60
CA VAL A 397 -11.41 -5.39 18.18
C VAL A 397 -11.97 -6.72 18.69
N ASN A 398 -13.16 -6.71 19.32
CA ASN A 398 -13.84 -7.92 19.80
C ASN A 398 -12.97 -8.89 20.65
N ASP A 399 -12.12 -8.34 21.53
CA ASP A 399 -11.14 -9.08 22.34
C ASP A 399 -10.11 -9.92 21.54
N GLU A 400 -9.98 -9.70 20.22
CA GLU A 400 -9.01 -10.37 19.36
C GLU A 400 -7.57 -9.94 19.71
N VAL A 401 -6.79 -10.88 20.25
CA VAL A 401 -5.37 -10.65 20.57
C VAL A 401 -4.60 -10.37 19.26
N PRO A 402 -3.91 -9.22 19.11
CA PRO A 402 -3.19 -8.90 17.88
C PRO A 402 -2.16 -9.99 17.53
N GLY A 403 -2.18 -10.45 16.28
CA GLY A 403 -1.36 -11.58 15.82
C GLY A 403 -1.96 -12.98 16.06
N THR A 404 -3.20 -13.11 16.53
CA THR A 404 -3.93 -14.39 16.46
C THR A 404 -4.10 -14.85 15.02
N ILE A 405 -4.16 -16.17 14.84
CA ILE A 405 -4.41 -16.78 13.53
C ILE A 405 -5.92 -16.91 13.33
N VAL A 406 -6.44 -16.31 12.26
CA VAL A 406 -7.84 -16.43 11.81
C VAL A 406 -7.86 -17.21 10.51
N ARG A 407 -8.79 -18.17 10.38
CA ARG A 407 -9.07 -18.82 9.09
C ARG A 407 -9.98 -17.90 8.27
N ALA A 408 -9.66 -17.70 7.00
CA ALA A 408 -10.62 -17.06 6.11
C ALA A 408 -11.83 -17.96 5.86
N LYS A 409 -12.92 -17.32 5.40
CA LYS A 409 -14.21 -17.98 5.14
C LYS A 409 -14.17 -18.94 3.94
N ASP A 410 -13.09 -18.93 3.16
CA ASP A 410 -12.82 -19.85 2.05
C ASP A 410 -12.13 -21.17 2.50
N GLY A 411 -11.82 -21.31 3.79
CA GLY A 411 -11.61 -22.61 4.46
C GLY A 411 -10.16 -23.07 4.62
N ASP A 412 -9.31 -22.84 3.62
CA ASP A 412 -7.97 -23.45 3.57
C ASP A 412 -6.81 -22.51 3.96
N ARG A 413 -7.05 -21.19 3.97
CA ARG A 413 -6.00 -20.20 4.28
C ARG A 413 -6.15 -19.64 5.69
N GLU A 414 -5.08 -19.79 6.45
CA GLU A 414 -4.91 -19.20 7.78
C GLU A 414 -4.08 -17.91 7.68
N TYR A 415 -4.67 -16.80 8.10
CA TYR A 415 -4.08 -15.46 8.13
C TYR A 415 -3.74 -15.11 9.57
N ALA A 416 -2.76 -14.23 9.80
CA ALA A 416 -2.76 -13.49 11.07
C ALA A 416 -3.86 -12.41 10.97
N ASN A 417 -4.54 -12.11 12.09
CA ASN A 417 -5.54 -11.06 12.12
C ASN A 417 -4.93 -9.71 11.67
N ALA A 418 -5.74 -8.78 11.19
CA ALA A 418 -5.39 -7.52 10.52
C ALA A 418 -4.38 -6.60 11.25
N GLY A 419 -4.02 -6.92 12.50
CA GLY A 419 -2.97 -6.28 13.31
C GLY A 419 -1.65 -7.04 13.49
N GLY A 420 -1.36 -8.15 12.79
CA GLY A 420 -0.08 -8.88 12.94
C GLY A 420 0.33 -9.77 11.74
N SER A 421 1.54 -10.34 11.78
CA SER A 421 1.97 -11.38 10.82
C SER A 421 2.28 -12.71 11.54
N ARG A 422 2.15 -13.84 10.81
CA ARG A 422 2.25 -15.20 11.38
C ARG A 422 3.66 -15.58 11.85
N TYR A 423 4.70 -14.98 11.29
CA TYR A 423 6.09 -15.44 11.41
C TYR A 423 7.03 -14.31 11.82
N CYS A 424 6.93 -13.90 13.08
CA CYS A 424 8.01 -13.15 13.71
C CYS A 424 8.08 -13.50 15.21
N PRO A 425 8.94 -14.46 15.62
CA PRO A 425 9.19 -14.75 17.04
C PRO A 425 9.64 -13.50 17.84
N LEU A 426 10.24 -12.53 17.14
CA LEU A 426 10.64 -11.22 17.67
C LEU A 426 9.46 -10.30 18.00
N LEU A 427 8.24 -10.53 17.49
CA LEU A 427 7.07 -9.73 17.90
C LEU A 427 6.76 -9.83 19.40
N ARG A 428 7.28 -10.86 20.10
CA ARG A 428 7.25 -10.96 21.58
C ARG A 428 8.18 -9.99 22.31
N GLN A 429 9.05 -9.25 21.62
CA GLN A 429 9.92 -8.23 22.23
C GLN A 429 9.35 -6.80 22.15
N TYR A 430 8.24 -6.58 21.43
CA TYR A 430 7.61 -5.27 21.33
C TYR A 430 6.63 -5.07 22.50
N VAL A 431 6.65 -3.88 23.09
CA VAL A 431 5.74 -3.51 24.18
C VAL A 431 4.38 -3.18 23.58
N TYR A 432 3.41 -4.08 23.76
CA TYR A 432 2.00 -3.84 23.45
C TYR A 432 1.32 -3.14 24.62
N ASP A 433 1.23 -1.81 24.58
CA ASP A 433 0.27 -1.08 25.42
C ASP A 433 -1.13 -1.16 24.79
N SER A 434 -1.91 -2.15 25.23
CA SER A 434 -3.29 -2.36 24.78
C SER A 434 -4.25 -1.34 25.40
N VAL A 435 -4.70 -0.36 24.63
CA VAL A 435 -5.84 0.49 25.04
C VAL A 435 -7.13 -0.27 24.77
N ARG A 436 -7.76 -0.80 25.82
CA ARG A 436 -9.10 -1.40 25.73
C ARG A 436 -10.15 -0.30 25.66
N VAL A 437 -10.86 -0.19 24.54
CA VAL A 437 -11.98 0.74 24.40
C VAL A 437 -13.30 -0.02 24.61
N TYR A 438 -13.73 -0.10 25.87
CA TYR A 438 -15.17 -0.29 26.15
C TYR A 438 -15.87 1.06 26.07
N GLY A 439 -17.19 1.05 25.87
CA GLY A 439 -17.97 2.24 25.52
C GLY A 439 -17.79 3.42 26.51
N ALA A 440 -17.58 4.61 25.94
CA ALA A 440 -17.45 5.92 26.58
C ALA A 440 -16.22 6.16 27.49
N ARG A 441 -15.33 7.03 27.01
CA ARG A 441 -14.14 7.64 27.68
C ARG A 441 -12.99 6.68 28.00
N ALA A 442 -12.01 6.62 27.11
CA ALA A 442 -10.70 6.04 27.38
C ALA A 442 -9.74 7.07 28.01
N HIS A 443 -9.11 6.71 29.13
CA HIS A 443 -7.87 7.32 29.60
C HIS A 443 -6.72 6.33 29.37
N ALA A 444 -5.57 6.83 28.90
CA ALA A 444 -4.37 6.03 28.72
C ALA A 444 -3.29 6.45 29.73
N SER A 445 -2.60 5.46 30.31
CA SER A 445 -1.45 5.65 31.19
C SER A 445 -0.43 4.55 30.91
N ALA A 446 0.80 4.91 30.55
CA ALA A 446 1.87 3.98 30.22
C ALA A 446 2.88 3.87 31.37
N SER A 447 3.41 2.65 31.59
CA SER A 447 4.39 2.34 32.64
C SER A 447 5.51 1.48 32.08
N LEU A 448 6.73 2.01 31.98
CA LEU A 448 7.89 1.20 31.57
C LEU A 448 8.24 0.16 32.63
N VAL A 449 8.26 -1.13 32.25
CA VAL A 449 8.81 -2.21 33.07
C VAL A 449 10.13 -2.68 32.46
N ARG A 450 11.24 -2.30 33.09
CA ARG A 450 12.59 -2.79 32.75
C ARG A 450 12.73 -4.22 33.27
N ARG A 451 12.97 -5.20 32.39
CA ARG A 451 13.32 -6.59 32.79
C ARG A 451 14.82 -6.81 32.67
N ASP A 452 15.52 -6.60 33.78
CA ASP A 452 16.91 -7.08 33.90
C ASP A 452 16.94 -8.61 33.89
N ARG A 453 17.90 -9.19 33.15
CA ARG A 453 18.16 -10.63 33.13
C ARG A 453 19.49 -10.93 33.80
N GLY A 454 19.45 -11.38 35.05
CA GLY A 454 20.54 -12.10 35.71
C GLY A 454 20.37 -13.63 35.54
N PRO A 455 21.45 -14.42 35.42
CA PRO A 455 21.36 -15.87 35.24
C PRO A 455 21.42 -16.61 36.60
N GLN A 456 20.72 -17.75 36.72
CA GLN A 456 21.08 -18.77 37.72
C GLN A 456 20.59 -20.18 37.33
N ALA A 457 21.33 -21.19 37.81
CA ALA A 457 21.20 -22.60 37.43
C ALA A 457 20.45 -23.44 38.50
N ALA A 458 20.29 -24.74 38.24
CA ALA A 458 19.35 -25.63 38.93
C ALA A 458 19.87 -26.35 40.21
N VAL A 459 18.98 -26.50 41.20
CA VAL A 459 18.88 -27.54 42.29
C VAL A 459 17.40 -27.57 42.77
N GLY A 460 16.75 -28.65 43.23
CA GLY A 460 17.10 -30.08 43.19
C GLY A 460 16.33 -30.96 44.21
N ASP A 461 15.20 -31.55 43.81
CA ASP A 461 14.44 -32.69 44.42
C ASP A 461 13.78 -32.55 45.82
N GLN A 462 12.47 -32.89 45.94
CA GLN A 462 11.96 -34.02 46.78
C GLN A 462 10.41 -34.14 46.81
N ARG A 463 9.93 -35.37 46.51
CA ARG A 463 8.81 -36.22 47.04
C ARG A 463 7.81 -35.61 48.06
N ALA A 464 6.52 -35.99 48.21
CA ALA A 464 5.59 -37.00 47.63
C ALA A 464 4.15 -36.38 47.67
N ASP A 465 3.00 -36.95 47.26
CA ASP A 465 2.55 -38.34 47.25
C ASP A 465 1.35 -38.59 46.28
N ARG A 466 0.97 -39.87 46.08
CA ARG A 466 -0.14 -40.38 45.22
C ARG A 466 -1.45 -40.57 46.04
N PRO A 467 -2.65 -41.01 45.52
CA PRO A 467 -2.86 -41.89 44.34
C PRO A 467 -4.19 -41.84 43.50
N VAL A 468 -4.20 -42.58 42.35
CA VAL A 468 -5.33 -43.43 41.81
C VAL A 468 -6.58 -42.71 41.21
N ARG A 469 -7.29 -43.10 40.12
CA ARG A 469 -7.49 -44.32 39.24
C ARG A 469 -7.96 -43.81 37.84
N ALA A 470 -7.60 -44.32 36.63
CA ALA A 470 -7.89 -45.60 35.94
C ALA A 470 -9.39 -46.03 35.94
N ARG A 471 -10.05 -46.54 34.86
CA ARG A 471 -9.66 -46.90 33.47
C ARG A 471 -10.92 -47.24 32.58
N ARG A 472 -10.87 -46.96 31.26
CA ARG A 472 -11.43 -47.69 30.07
C ARG A 472 -12.84 -48.37 30.08
N GLY A 473 -13.63 -48.09 29.03
CA GLY A 473 -13.65 -48.94 27.81
C GLY A 473 -15.00 -49.42 27.18
N ARG A 474 -14.89 -49.95 25.93
CA ARG A 474 -15.89 -50.69 25.08
C ARG A 474 -16.89 -49.83 24.24
N ARG A 475 -17.41 -50.25 23.06
CA ARG A 475 -16.93 -51.08 21.89
C ARG A 475 -18.04 -51.11 20.79
N ARG A 476 -17.65 -51.23 19.48
CA ARG A 476 -18.46 -51.73 18.31
C ARG A 476 -19.68 -50.88 17.83
N ALA A 477 -20.26 -51.04 16.62
CA ALA A 477 -19.74 -51.42 15.27
C ALA A 477 -20.84 -51.32 14.16
N ASP A 478 -20.41 -51.10 12.91
CA ASP A 478 -20.94 -51.65 11.62
C ASP A 478 -22.19 -51.05 10.87
N ARG A 479 -22.16 -51.20 9.53
CA ARG A 479 -23.22 -51.22 8.47
C ARG A 479 -23.71 -49.97 7.67
N ARG A 480 -23.09 -49.83 6.48
CA ARG A 480 -23.66 -49.98 5.09
C ARG A 480 -24.83 -49.10 4.52
N ARG A 481 -24.51 -48.43 3.38
CA ARG A 481 -25.10 -48.49 1.99
C ARG A 481 -26.16 -47.48 1.46
N ARG A 482 -25.93 -47.12 0.18
CA ARG A 482 -26.79 -46.55 -0.92
C ARG A 482 -27.09 -45.03 -0.86
N ALA A 483 -26.86 -44.19 -1.90
CA ALA A 483 -27.21 -44.19 -3.35
C ALA A 483 -28.67 -43.73 -3.62
N ALA A 484 -29.04 -42.91 -4.61
CA ALA A 484 -28.33 -42.13 -5.66
C ALA A 484 -29.30 -41.10 -6.33
N ALA A 485 -28.79 -40.25 -7.27
CA ALA A 485 -29.53 -39.38 -8.23
C ALA A 485 -30.38 -38.22 -7.65
N GLY A 486 -30.67 -37.12 -8.37
CA GLY A 486 -30.17 -36.66 -9.68
C GLY A 486 -30.90 -35.41 -10.21
N VAL A 487 -30.21 -34.63 -11.06
CA VAL A 487 -30.69 -33.74 -12.17
C VAL A 487 -32.04 -32.98 -12.03
N VAL A 488 -32.03 -31.65 -12.20
CA VAL A 488 -32.82 -30.89 -13.22
C VAL A 488 -32.26 -29.46 -13.39
N ARG A 489 -32.06 -29.03 -14.65
CA ARG A 489 -31.84 -27.62 -15.05
C ARG A 489 -33.18 -26.86 -15.08
N ARG A 490 -33.20 -25.56 -14.73
CA ARG A 490 -34.07 -24.60 -15.43
C ARG A 490 -33.38 -23.26 -15.70
N SER A 491 -33.60 -22.79 -16.93
CA SER A 491 -33.22 -21.51 -17.50
C SER A 491 -34.21 -20.40 -17.13
N GLY A 492 -33.77 -19.14 -17.16
CA GLY A 492 -34.65 -17.97 -17.08
C GLY A 492 -33.91 -16.70 -17.47
N ALA A 493 -34.03 -16.29 -18.73
CA ALA A 493 -33.61 -14.96 -19.17
C ALA A 493 -34.68 -13.93 -18.77
N TRP A 494 -34.26 -12.71 -18.43
CA TRP A 494 -35.15 -11.54 -18.34
C TRP A 494 -34.53 -10.33 -19.02
N ALA A 495 -35.39 -9.54 -19.64
CA ALA A 495 -35.03 -8.57 -20.67
C ALA A 495 -34.58 -7.22 -20.10
N VAL A 496 -33.91 -6.47 -20.96
CA VAL A 496 -33.56 -5.06 -20.79
C VAL A 496 -34.84 -4.22 -20.88
N ASP A 497 -35.02 -3.27 -19.97
CA ASP A 497 -35.93 -2.14 -20.20
C ASP A 497 -35.20 -0.82 -19.95
N ARG A 498 -35.40 0.14 -20.86
CA ARG A 498 -34.71 1.44 -20.85
C ARG A 498 -35.67 2.52 -20.32
N MET A 499 -35.24 3.32 -19.34
CA MET A 499 -35.79 4.67 -19.17
C MET A 499 -34.72 5.73 -18.89
N PRO A 500 -34.84 6.95 -19.44
CA PRO A 500 -33.85 8.00 -19.32
C PRO A 500 -34.14 8.93 -18.13
N TYR A 501 -33.09 9.31 -17.37
CA TYR A 501 -33.21 10.40 -16.40
C TYR A 501 -32.75 11.74 -16.99
N ARG A 502 -33.65 12.72 -16.96
CA ARG A 502 -33.39 14.11 -17.37
C ARG A 502 -32.55 14.83 -16.32
N GLN A 503 -31.70 15.73 -16.78
CA GLN A 503 -31.03 16.73 -15.93
C GLN A 503 -32.08 17.57 -15.19
N ALA A 504 -31.86 17.81 -13.90
CA ALA A 504 -32.58 18.81 -13.11
C ALA A 504 -31.56 19.70 -12.40
N ALA A 505 -31.54 20.99 -12.75
CA ALA A 505 -30.66 21.97 -12.13
C ALA A 505 -31.21 22.39 -10.76
N LEU A 506 -30.39 22.31 -9.71
CA LEU A 506 -30.75 22.78 -8.37
C LEU A 506 -30.53 24.29 -8.25
N ARG A 507 -31.63 25.04 -8.17
CA ARG A 507 -31.64 26.38 -7.54
C ARG A 507 -31.95 26.22 -6.06
N LEU A 508 -31.14 26.85 -5.21
CA LEU A 508 -31.41 27.02 -3.77
C LEU A 508 -32.43 28.16 -3.54
N PRO A 509 -33.30 28.02 -2.53
CA PRO A 509 -33.83 29.15 -1.79
C PRO A 509 -33.44 29.12 -0.30
N ALA A 510 -33.61 30.24 0.39
CA ALA A 510 -33.16 30.49 1.76
C ALA A 510 -34.30 30.48 2.81
N ASP A 511 -33.88 30.40 4.08
CA ASP A 511 -34.55 30.80 5.34
C ASP A 511 -35.89 30.16 5.77
N GLY A 512 -35.97 29.74 7.04
CA GLY A 512 -37.22 29.37 7.74
C GLY A 512 -37.03 28.53 9.02
N LEU A 513 -37.57 28.97 10.17
CA LEU A 513 -37.41 28.38 11.51
C LEU A 513 -38.54 27.41 11.94
N HIS A 514 -38.18 26.26 12.56
CA HIS A 514 -38.87 25.49 13.64
C HIS A 514 -40.38 25.09 13.55
N PRO A 515 -40.90 24.16 14.40
CA PRO A 515 -40.32 23.00 15.11
C PRO A 515 -41.06 21.65 14.79
N GLY A 516 -40.69 20.53 15.44
CA GLY A 516 -41.28 19.18 15.24
C GLY A 516 -42.67 18.96 15.90
N PRO A 517 -43.28 17.76 15.75
CA PRO A 517 -42.99 16.69 16.74
C PRO A 517 -43.10 15.20 16.28
N ALA A 518 -42.55 14.32 17.14
CA ALA A 518 -42.99 12.97 17.53
C ALA A 518 -43.26 11.81 16.51
N ALA A 519 -42.32 10.85 16.53
CA ALA A 519 -42.49 9.40 16.80
C ALA A 519 -43.59 8.54 16.10
N GLY A 520 -43.15 7.43 15.49
CA GLY A 520 -43.93 6.19 15.33
C GLY A 520 -43.82 5.51 13.97
N GLY A 521 -43.00 4.46 13.85
CA GLY A 521 -42.91 3.63 12.62
C GLY A 521 -41.80 2.59 12.65
N ASP A 522 -42.19 1.31 12.73
CA ASP A 522 -41.31 0.13 12.67
C ASP A 522 -40.78 -0.13 11.23
N PRO A 523 -39.47 -0.29 10.99
CA PRO A 523 -38.92 -0.69 9.71
C PRO A 523 -38.48 -2.16 9.67
N SER A 524 -39.44 -3.09 9.64
CA SER A 524 -39.19 -4.47 9.18
C SER A 524 -39.04 -4.50 7.64
N GLY A 525 -37.87 -4.10 7.13
CA GLY A 525 -37.68 -3.79 5.70
C GLY A 525 -36.29 -4.08 5.10
N ILE A 526 -35.91 -5.36 5.03
CA ILE A 526 -34.93 -5.96 4.10
C ILE A 526 -33.80 -5.01 3.61
N GLU A 527 -32.76 -4.81 4.44
CA GLU A 527 -31.48 -4.29 3.94
C GLU A 527 -30.82 -5.32 3.01
N ARG A 528 -30.80 -5.03 1.71
CA ARG A 528 -29.79 -5.62 0.82
C ARG A 528 -28.45 -4.94 1.08
N LYS A 529 -27.67 -5.49 2.00
CA LYS A 529 -26.25 -5.12 2.18
C LYS A 529 -25.46 -5.43 0.90
N VAL A 530 -25.31 -4.43 0.04
CA VAL A 530 -24.29 -4.43 -1.01
C VAL A 530 -22.96 -4.12 -0.32
N SER A 531 -22.16 -5.15 -0.05
CA SER A 531 -20.81 -4.95 0.48
C SER A 531 -19.91 -4.38 -0.61
N ILE A 532 -19.37 -3.18 -0.39
CA ILE A 532 -18.47 -2.47 -1.33
C ILE A 532 -16.99 -2.80 -1.02
N TYR A 533 -16.74 -3.78 -0.14
CA TYR A 533 -15.39 -4.31 0.12
C TYR A 533 -15.12 -5.57 -0.70
N PRO A 534 -14.33 -5.49 -1.80
CA PRO A 534 -13.67 -6.67 -2.34
C PRO A 534 -12.56 -7.08 -1.37
N HIS A 535 -12.88 -7.96 -0.41
CA HIS A 535 -11.92 -8.57 0.54
C HIS A 535 -10.99 -9.61 -0.13
N SER A 536 -10.55 -9.33 -1.35
CA SER A 536 -9.76 -10.22 -2.20
C SER A 536 -8.78 -9.41 -3.08
N PHE A 537 -8.10 -8.44 -2.48
CA PHE A 537 -6.97 -7.69 -3.07
C PHE A 537 -5.91 -7.35 -2.00
N ILE A 538 -5.46 -8.36 -1.26
CA ILE A 538 -4.31 -8.34 -0.33
C ILE A 538 -3.54 -9.64 -0.50
#